data_AF-A0A936JNB1-F1
#
_entry.id   AF-A0A936JNB1-F1
#
_cell.length_a   1.000
_cell.length_b   1.000
_cell.length_c   1.000
_cell.angle_alpha   90.00
_cell.angle_beta   90.00
_cell.angle_gamma   90.00
#
_symmetry.space_group_name_H-M   'P 1'
#
loop_
_entity.id
_entity.type
_entity.pdbx_description
1 polymer ?
#
loop_
_entity_poly.entity_id
_entity_poly.type
_entity_poly.pdbx_seq_one_letter_code
_entity_poly.pdbx_strand_id
1 'polypeptide(L)'
;MTTDLETIVEHHEREGERRFSRWDGESFRAVVFGPGKRLAAAIDGSPDAAQVFLGWLRLVMEAIGLGYIRPGIVAPEDKLAFAPENLLELLLLDLIPGKLGACAPTGRVALLAKAWNLGEGLLGEAPWLNVCAASAMANVGSLVDIEGRLLRVLDTALAPRTRSSFQGPYAVRTLDLRDVDGAFLPGRMHFAQPALVCVHDRKRPALSAGVLLGARNAPSLAFRSPCLADKVAADPGLPTVSLTQAGLCVGDARVPLPYWTRGHAVIASRAGLVVASALDSQRIWIVESP
;
A
#
# COMPACT_ATOMS: atom_id res chain seq x y z
N MET A 1 -28.05 21.48 -6.16
CA MET A 1 -27.19 20.84 -5.13
C MET A 1 -26.13 21.78 -4.56
N THR A 2 -25.64 22.79 -5.28
CA THR A 2 -24.53 23.64 -4.80
C THR A 2 -24.83 24.45 -3.54
N THR A 3 -26.03 25.05 -3.43
CA THR A 3 -26.46 25.82 -2.23
C THR A 3 -26.74 24.96 -1.01
N ASP A 4 -26.95 23.65 -1.19
CA ASP A 4 -27.22 22.68 -0.13
C ASP A 4 -25.91 22.10 0.46
N LEU A 5 -24.88 21.99 -0.38
CA LEU A 5 -23.58 21.45 0.04
C LEU A 5 -22.89 22.34 1.08
N GLU A 6 -22.86 23.66 0.87
CA GLU A 6 -22.25 24.60 1.82
C GLU A 6 -22.91 24.53 3.20
N THR A 7 -24.25 24.52 3.25
CA THR A 7 -24.99 24.37 4.51
C THR A 7 -24.72 23.04 5.21
N ILE A 8 -24.69 21.94 4.45
CA ILE A 8 -24.35 20.61 4.99
C ILE A 8 -22.93 20.59 5.57
N VAL A 9 -21.97 21.24 4.88
CA VAL A 9 -20.57 21.32 5.31
C VAL A 9 -20.45 22.16 6.58
N GLU A 10 -21.04 23.35 6.63
CA GLU A 10 -21.05 24.20 7.82
C GLU A 10 -21.70 23.52 9.04
N HIS A 11 -22.72 22.70 8.82
CA HIS A 11 -23.33 21.91 9.88
C HIS A 11 -22.35 20.87 10.44
N HIS A 12 -21.72 20.09 9.58
CA HIS A 12 -20.78 19.04 10.00
C HIS A 12 -19.46 19.60 10.55
N GLU A 13 -19.03 20.77 10.09
CA GLU A 13 -17.86 21.46 10.62
C GLU A 13 -18.09 21.87 12.09
N ARG A 14 -19.21 22.53 12.39
CA ARG A 14 -19.61 22.87 13.77
C ARG A 14 -19.76 21.64 14.64
N GLU A 15 -20.31 20.56 14.09
CA GLU A 15 -20.47 19.30 14.82
C GLU A 15 -19.12 18.63 15.10
N GLY A 16 -18.18 18.70 14.16
CA GLY A 16 -16.80 18.24 14.33
C GLY A 16 -16.08 18.98 15.46
N GLU A 17 -16.12 20.32 15.43
CA GLU A 17 -15.55 21.19 16.48
C GLU A 17 -16.11 20.87 17.87
N ARG A 18 -17.42 20.57 17.95
CA ARG A 18 -18.10 20.25 19.21
C ARG A 18 -17.72 18.87 19.75
N ARG A 19 -17.52 17.89 18.87
CA ARG A 19 -17.36 16.47 19.26
C ARG A 19 -15.91 16.04 19.46
N PHE A 20 -14.96 16.62 18.74
CA PHE A 20 -13.59 16.11 18.68
C PHE A 20 -12.56 17.14 19.09
N SER A 21 -11.71 16.77 20.05
CA SER A 21 -10.61 17.64 20.52
C SER A 21 -9.47 17.81 19.51
N ARG A 22 -9.37 16.91 18.52
CA ARG A 22 -8.37 16.94 17.44
C ARG A 22 -8.95 17.42 16.11
N TRP A 23 -10.11 18.08 16.14
CA TRP A 23 -10.75 18.57 14.93
C TRP A 23 -9.83 19.49 14.12
N ASP A 24 -9.76 19.23 12.83
CA ASP A 24 -9.06 20.05 11.85
C ASP A 24 -10.04 20.45 10.73
N GLY A 25 -10.62 21.64 10.87
CA GLY A 25 -11.59 22.19 9.92
C GLY A 25 -11.00 22.46 8.54
N GLU A 26 -9.70 22.80 8.46
CA GLU A 26 -9.02 23.03 7.19
C GLU A 26 -8.91 21.72 6.41
N SER A 27 -8.44 20.66 7.07
CA SER A 27 -8.40 19.32 6.49
C SER A 27 -9.79 18.84 6.08
N PHE A 28 -10.82 19.08 6.90
CA PHE A 28 -12.19 18.70 6.56
C PHE A 28 -12.66 19.39 5.28
N ARG A 29 -12.50 20.72 5.18
CA ARG A 29 -12.86 21.49 3.99
C ARG A 29 -12.07 21.01 2.76
N ALA A 30 -10.77 20.77 2.89
CA ALA A 30 -9.94 20.25 1.80
C ALA A 30 -10.47 18.90 1.29
N VAL A 31 -10.82 17.98 2.20
CA VAL A 31 -11.38 16.67 1.83
C VAL A 31 -12.74 16.81 1.16
N VAL A 32 -13.64 17.64 1.68
CA VAL A 32 -14.97 17.87 1.08
C VAL A 32 -14.85 18.50 -0.31
N PHE A 33 -14.05 19.55 -0.46
CA PHE A 33 -13.96 20.30 -1.71
C PHE A 33 -13.02 19.68 -2.74
N GLY A 34 -12.19 18.70 -2.36
CA GLY A 34 -11.41 17.86 -3.27
C GLY A 34 -12.09 16.50 -3.51
N PRO A 35 -11.71 15.44 -2.75
CA PRO A 35 -12.34 14.12 -2.79
C PRO A 35 -13.89 14.14 -2.80
N GLY A 36 -14.52 14.95 -1.94
CA GLY A 36 -15.99 15.02 -1.86
C GLY A 36 -16.65 15.50 -3.15
N LYS A 37 -16.08 16.48 -3.85
CA LYS A 37 -16.57 16.89 -5.19
C LYS A 37 -16.49 15.74 -6.20
N ARG A 38 -15.41 14.96 -6.18
CA ARG A 38 -15.27 13.77 -7.06
C ARG A 38 -16.37 12.75 -6.75
N LEU A 39 -16.61 12.48 -5.47
CA LEU A 39 -17.68 11.57 -5.04
C LEU A 39 -19.06 12.07 -5.48
N ALA A 40 -19.38 13.34 -5.20
CA ALA A 40 -20.66 13.94 -5.54
C ALA A 40 -20.94 13.86 -7.04
N ALA A 41 -19.94 14.16 -7.89
CA ALA A 41 -20.05 14.00 -9.33
C ALA A 41 -20.24 12.53 -9.76
N ALA A 42 -19.57 11.59 -9.10
CA ALA A 42 -19.64 10.16 -9.43
C ALA A 42 -21.00 9.51 -9.11
N ILE A 43 -21.79 10.09 -8.20
CA ILE A 43 -23.10 9.57 -7.77
C ILE A 43 -24.27 10.48 -8.20
N ASP A 44 -24.00 11.56 -8.96
CA ASP A 44 -25.02 12.50 -9.38
C ASP A 44 -26.14 11.82 -10.19
N GLY A 45 -27.38 12.25 -9.98
CA GLY A 45 -28.58 11.65 -10.57
C GLY A 45 -28.99 10.28 -10.00
N SER A 46 -28.21 9.69 -9.08
CA SER A 46 -28.56 8.43 -8.44
C SER A 46 -29.59 8.63 -7.31
N PRO A 47 -30.59 7.74 -7.13
CA PRO A 47 -31.63 7.91 -6.11
C PRO A 47 -31.09 7.86 -4.66
N ASP A 48 -29.91 7.28 -4.44
CA ASP A 48 -29.22 7.16 -3.16
C ASP A 48 -28.16 8.27 -2.93
N ALA A 49 -27.98 9.20 -3.87
CA ALA A 49 -26.86 10.15 -3.88
C ALA A 49 -26.73 10.93 -2.57
N ALA A 50 -27.84 11.50 -2.08
CA ALA A 50 -27.85 12.28 -0.84
C ALA A 50 -27.47 11.41 0.38
N GLN A 51 -28.01 10.20 0.48
CA GLN A 51 -27.73 9.28 1.58
C GLN A 51 -26.26 8.83 1.57
N VAL A 52 -25.72 8.51 0.39
CA VAL A 52 -24.33 8.10 0.22
C VAL A 52 -23.37 9.24 0.56
N PHE A 53 -23.63 10.44 0.05
CA PHE A 53 -22.77 11.59 0.32
C PHE A 53 -22.74 11.95 1.80
N LEU A 54 -23.92 12.00 2.46
CA LEU A 54 -24.01 12.23 3.90
C LEU A 54 -23.34 11.13 4.72
N GLY A 55 -23.49 9.87 4.30
CA GLY A 55 -22.79 8.74 4.92
C GLY A 55 -21.27 8.90 4.85
N TRP A 56 -20.73 9.21 3.67
CA TRP A 56 -19.30 9.45 3.49
C TRP A 56 -18.82 10.67 4.29
N LEU A 57 -19.58 11.77 4.31
CA LEU A 57 -19.23 12.99 5.03
C LEU A 57 -19.09 12.75 6.54
N ARG A 58 -19.99 11.94 7.12
CA ARG A 58 -19.92 11.54 8.53
C ARG A 58 -18.68 10.71 8.83
N LEU A 59 -18.31 9.78 7.93
CA LEU A 59 -17.09 8.98 8.08
C LEU A 59 -15.84 9.85 7.97
N VAL A 60 -15.80 10.83 7.07
CA VAL A 60 -14.69 11.79 6.97
C VAL A 60 -14.57 12.63 8.24
N MET A 61 -15.68 13.16 8.74
CA MET A 61 -15.72 13.93 9.98
C MET A 61 -15.17 13.10 11.16
N GLU A 62 -15.63 11.85 11.30
CA GLU A 62 -15.15 10.94 12.34
C GLU A 62 -13.66 10.61 12.15
N ALA A 63 -13.21 10.32 10.93
CA ALA A 63 -11.80 10.02 10.64
C ALA A 63 -10.87 11.19 10.99
N ILE A 64 -11.25 12.43 10.68
CA ILE A 64 -10.48 13.62 11.05
C ILE A 64 -10.52 13.82 12.57
N GLY A 65 -11.71 13.73 13.17
CA GLY A 65 -11.90 13.89 14.60
C GLY A 65 -11.09 12.91 15.46
N LEU A 66 -10.92 11.67 14.97
CA LEU A 66 -10.09 10.63 15.58
C LEU A 66 -8.60 10.74 15.20
N GLY A 67 -8.25 11.60 14.25
CA GLY A 67 -6.88 11.80 13.78
C GLY A 67 -6.37 10.68 12.86
N TYR A 68 -7.28 9.97 12.18
CA TYR A 68 -6.95 8.92 11.20
C TYR A 68 -6.59 9.49 9.83
N ILE A 69 -7.06 10.69 9.51
CA ILE A 69 -6.64 11.45 8.33
C ILE A 69 -5.66 12.51 8.80
N ARG A 70 -4.43 12.46 8.28
CA ARG A 70 -3.39 13.41 8.66
C ARG A 70 -3.61 14.80 8.04
N PRO A 71 -3.27 15.89 8.75
CA PRO A 71 -3.34 17.24 8.21
C PRO A 71 -2.54 17.42 6.93
N GLY A 72 -3.06 18.18 5.97
CA GLY A 72 -2.37 18.55 4.74
C GLY A 72 -2.21 17.43 3.69
N ILE A 73 -2.79 16.25 3.90
CA ILE A 73 -2.74 15.15 2.91
C ILE A 73 -3.48 15.48 1.61
N VAL A 74 -4.52 16.33 1.69
CA VAL A 74 -5.21 16.89 0.52
C VAL A 74 -4.63 18.27 0.26
N ALA A 75 -3.61 18.34 -0.60
CA ALA A 75 -3.04 19.62 -1.00
C ALA A 75 -3.97 20.34 -2.00
N PRO A 76 -4.19 21.66 -1.85
CA PRO A 76 -4.84 22.46 -2.88
C PRO A 76 -3.90 22.57 -4.09
N GLU A 77 -4.32 21.95 -5.19
CA GLU A 77 -3.86 22.23 -6.56
C GLU A 77 -2.45 21.78 -7.03
N ASP A 78 -1.54 21.32 -6.16
CA ASP A 78 -0.21 20.85 -6.61
C ASP A 78 0.07 19.34 -6.47
N LYS A 79 0.49 18.77 -7.60
CA LYS A 79 0.62 17.34 -7.97
C LYS A 79 1.72 16.54 -7.24
N LEU A 80 1.98 16.80 -5.95
CA LEU A 80 2.91 15.97 -5.18
C LEU A 80 2.17 14.85 -4.45
N ALA A 81 1.99 13.76 -5.21
CA ALA A 81 1.75 12.38 -4.80
C ALA A 81 0.94 12.18 -3.51
N PHE A 82 -0.38 12.07 -3.64
CA PHE A 82 -1.21 11.41 -2.64
C PHE A 82 -0.56 10.09 -2.23
N ALA A 83 -0.07 10.03 -1.00
CA ALA A 83 0.64 8.90 -0.41
C ALA A 83 -0.06 8.58 0.91
N PRO A 84 -1.07 7.69 0.89
CA PRO A 84 -1.80 7.31 2.09
C PRO A 84 -0.88 6.55 3.04
N GLU A 85 -0.92 6.90 4.32
CA GLU A 85 -0.18 6.23 5.39
C GLU A 85 -1.01 5.12 6.04
N ASN A 86 -2.33 5.11 5.78
CA ASN A 86 -3.21 4.05 6.24
C ASN A 86 -4.33 3.75 5.23
N LEU A 87 -5.02 2.64 5.47
CA LEU A 87 -6.07 2.18 4.56
C LEU A 87 -7.28 3.12 4.55
N LEU A 88 -7.65 3.77 5.67
CA LEU A 88 -8.76 4.72 5.69
C LEU A 88 -8.49 5.95 4.82
N GLU A 89 -7.27 6.51 4.87
CA GLU A 89 -6.88 7.61 3.99
C GLU A 89 -7.04 7.21 2.53
N LEU A 90 -6.51 6.05 2.13
CA LEU A 90 -6.68 5.56 0.76
C LEU A 90 -8.17 5.42 0.38
N LEU A 91 -8.96 4.83 1.27
CA LEU A 91 -10.36 4.54 0.99
C LEU A 91 -11.20 5.80 0.88
N LEU A 92 -11.15 6.66 1.90
CA LEU A 92 -12.02 7.83 2.00
C LEU A 92 -11.60 8.94 1.04
N LEU A 93 -10.30 9.07 0.74
CA LEU A 93 -9.78 10.18 -0.04
C LEU A 93 -9.61 9.86 -1.53
N ASP A 94 -9.49 8.58 -1.89
CA ASP A 94 -9.25 8.20 -3.29
C ASP A 94 -10.19 7.12 -3.81
N LEU A 95 -10.17 5.91 -3.24
CA LEU A 95 -10.89 4.77 -3.84
C LEU A 95 -12.41 4.96 -3.81
N ILE A 96 -13.00 5.37 -2.68
CA ILE A 96 -14.44 5.62 -2.59
C ILE A 96 -14.85 6.78 -3.51
N PRO A 97 -14.25 7.98 -3.41
CA PRO A 97 -14.57 9.08 -4.32
C PRO A 97 -14.43 8.75 -5.81
N GLY A 98 -13.43 7.95 -6.18
CA GLY A 98 -13.15 7.64 -7.58
C GLY A 98 -13.94 6.46 -8.15
N LYS A 99 -14.46 5.54 -7.31
CA LYS A 99 -14.97 4.24 -7.78
C LYS A 99 -16.35 3.86 -7.24
N LEU A 100 -16.87 4.53 -6.21
CA LEU A 100 -18.15 4.17 -5.61
C LEU A 100 -19.32 4.36 -6.60
N GLY A 101 -19.26 5.36 -7.47
CA GLY A 101 -20.26 5.60 -8.53
C GLY A 101 -20.50 4.41 -9.46
N ALA A 102 -19.46 3.60 -9.72
CA ALA A 102 -19.56 2.40 -10.56
C ALA A 102 -20.21 1.20 -9.85
N CYS A 103 -20.44 1.28 -8.53
CA CYS A 103 -21.11 0.23 -7.77
C CYS A 103 -22.64 0.36 -7.88
N ALA A 104 -23.36 -0.75 -7.68
CA ALA A 104 -24.82 -0.75 -7.65
C ALA A 104 -25.35 0.15 -6.52
N PRO A 105 -26.32 1.06 -6.78
CA PRO A 105 -26.82 2.02 -5.79
C PRO A 105 -27.23 1.39 -4.45
N THR A 106 -27.97 0.28 -4.49
CA THR A 106 -28.48 -0.41 -3.29
C THR A 106 -27.39 -0.91 -2.34
N GLY A 107 -26.14 -1.04 -2.79
CA GLY A 107 -25.02 -1.53 -1.99
C GLY A 107 -24.04 -0.44 -1.51
N ARG A 108 -24.15 0.80 -1.98
CA ARG A 108 -23.11 1.82 -1.76
C ARG A 108 -22.93 2.21 -0.30
N VAL A 109 -24.03 2.39 0.44
CA VAL A 109 -23.99 2.71 1.88
C VAL A 109 -23.38 1.56 2.69
N ALA A 110 -23.76 0.31 2.38
CA ALA A 110 -23.17 -0.86 3.04
C ALA A 110 -21.66 -0.98 2.75
N LEU A 111 -21.24 -0.62 1.53
CA LEU A 111 -19.84 -0.58 1.14
C LEU A 111 -19.04 0.51 1.89
N LEU A 112 -19.63 1.68 2.16
CA LEU A 112 -19.01 2.70 3.01
C LEU A 112 -18.74 2.17 4.43
N ALA A 113 -19.74 1.54 5.04
CA ALA A 113 -19.59 0.93 6.37
C ALA A 113 -18.56 -0.19 6.38
N LYS A 114 -18.55 -1.04 5.34
CA LYS A 114 -17.53 -2.09 5.18
C LYS A 114 -16.13 -1.49 5.05
N ALA A 115 -15.96 -0.49 4.20
CA ALA A 115 -14.67 0.19 4.01
C ALA A 115 -14.16 0.83 5.31
N TRP A 116 -15.04 1.45 6.09
CA TRP A 116 -14.73 1.95 7.43
C TRP A 116 -14.21 0.83 8.33
N ASN A 117 -14.99 -0.24 8.52
CA ASN A 117 -14.63 -1.34 9.43
C ASN A 117 -13.30 -2.00 9.04
N LEU A 118 -13.03 -2.17 7.74
CA LEU A 118 -11.76 -2.73 7.27
C LEU A 118 -10.58 -1.80 7.58
N GLY A 119 -10.74 -0.51 7.35
CA GLY A 119 -9.69 0.47 7.62
C GLY A 119 -9.43 0.67 9.11
N GLU A 120 -10.49 0.83 9.90
CA GLU A 120 -10.41 0.96 11.36
C GLU A 120 -9.81 -0.28 12.01
N GLY A 121 -10.22 -1.49 11.56
CA GLY A 121 -9.69 -2.74 12.07
C GLY A 121 -8.18 -2.87 11.88
N LEU A 122 -7.61 -2.29 10.82
CA LEU A 122 -6.16 -2.26 10.63
C LEU A 122 -5.45 -1.23 11.50
N LEU A 123 -6.08 -0.13 11.90
CA LEU A 123 -5.40 0.92 12.69
C LEU A 123 -4.91 0.41 14.06
N GLY A 124 -5.49 -0.67 14.58
CA GLY A 124 -5.00 -1.35 15.79
C GLY A 124 -3.75 -2.21 15.59
N GLU A 125 -3.34 -2.43 14.35
CA GLU A 125 -2.19 -3.28 13.99
C GLU A 125 -0.88 -2.49 13.89
N ALA A 126 0.22 -3.21 13.67
CA ALA A 126 1.53 -2.59 13.47
C ALA A 126 1.51 -1.58 12.29
N PRO A 127 2.08 -0.37 12.42
CA PRO A 127 1.98 0.69 11.41
C PRO A 127 2.41 0.29 9.99
N TRP A 128 3.45 -0.54 9.86
CA TRP A 128 3.94 -1.03 8.57
C TRP A 128 2.85 -1.81 7.80
N LEU A 129 1.95 -2.50 8.49
CA LEU A 129 0.90 -3.31 7.88
C LEU A 129 -0.18 -2.42 7.25
N ASN A 130 -0.52 -1.31 7.89
CA ASN A 130 -1.43 -0.30 7.33
C ASN A 130 -0.88 0.29 6.03
N VAL A 131 0.37 0.75 6.06
CA VAL A 131 1.01 1.35 4.88
C VAL A 131 1.15 0.32 3.76
N CYS A 132 1.51 -0.93 4.11
CA CYS A 132 1.58 -2.05 3.17
C CYS A 132 0.21 -2.33 2.53
N ALA A 133 -0.84 -2.46 3.33
CA ALA A 133 -2.20 -2.72 2.86
C ALA A 133 -2.72 -1.58 1.97
N ALA A 134 -2.56 -0.33 2.41
CA ALA A 134 -2.93 0.84 1.60
C ALA A 134 -2.18 0.84 0.25
N SER A 135 -0.85 0.68 0.29
CA SER A 135 -0.04 0.70 -0.94
C SER A 135 -0.41 -0.43 -1.90
N ALA A 136 -0.64 -1.65 -1.40
CA ALA A 136 -1.05 -2.80 -2.20
C ALA A 136 -2.48 -2.65 -2.77
N MET A 137 -3.34 -1.90 -2.10
CA MET A 137 -4.72 -1.65 -2.49
C MET A 137 -4.89 -0.40 -3.37
N ALA A 138 -3.85 0.42 -3.57
CA ALA A 138 -3.96 1.70 -4.28
C ALA A 138 -4.50 1.58 -5.72
N ASN A 139 -4.19 0.47 -6.40
CA ASN A 139 -4.56 0.26 -7.80
C ASN A 139 -5.77 -0.70 -7.99
N VAL A 140 -6.65 -0.85 -6.99
CA VAL A 140 -7.83 -1.71 -7.17
C VAL A 140 -8.76 -1.19 -8.26
N GLY A 141 -9.11 -2.05 -9.21
CA GLY A 141 -10.02 -1.69 -10.30
C GLY A 141 -11.47 -1.47 -9.86
N SER A 142 -11.90 -2.11 -8.78
CA SER A 142 -13.28 -2.10 -8.29
C SER A 142 -13.32 -2.27 -6.77
N LEU A 143 -14.36 -1.70 -6.14
CA LEU A 143 -14.64 -1.82 -4.70
C LEU A 143 -15.47 -3.06 -4.33
N VAL A 144 -16.03 -3.79 -5.31
CA VAL A 144 -16.96 -4.91 -5.07
C VAL A 144 -16.33 -6.03 -4.23
N ASP A 145 -15.07 -6.37 -4.49
CA ASP A 145 -14.31 -7.39 -3.74
C ASP A 145 -13.17 -6.75 -2.91
N ILE A 146 -13.45 -5.61 -2.27
CA ILE A 146 -12.42 -4.92 -1.47
C ILE A 146 -11.91 -5.80 -0.31
N GLU A 147 -12.83 -6.51 0.35
CA GLU A 147 -12.53 -7.39 1.48
C GLU A 147 -11.69 -8.59 1.07
N GLY A 148 -12.11 -9.33 0.03
CA GLY A 148 -11.33 -10.47 -0.47
C GLY A 148 -9.96 -10.05 -0.98
N ARG A 149 -9.83 -8.86 -1.58
CA ARG A 149 -8.52 -8.29 -1.95
C ARG A 149 -7.66 -7.99 -0.74
N LEU A 150 -8.20 -7.32 0.28
CA LEU A 150 -7.45 -7.02 1.49
C LEU A 150 -7.01 -8.31 2.19
N LEU A 151 -7.90 -9.29 2.32
CA LEU A 151 -7.57 -10.60 2.90
C LEU A 151 -6.39 -11.26 2.18
N ARG A 152 -6.35 -11.25 0.83
CA ARG A 152 -5.19 -11.78 0.09
C ARG A 152 -3.88 -11.06 0.40
N VAL A 153 -3.93 -9.74 0.59
CA VAL A 153 -2.76 -8.94 1.00
C VAL A 153 -2.33 -9.35 2.41
N LEU A 154 -3.26 -9.42 3.35
CA LEU A 154 -2.98 -9.75 4.75
C LEU A 154 -2.51 -11.20 4.92
N ASP A 155 -3.14 -12.16 4.26
CA ASP A 155 -2.71 -13.56 4.24
C ASP A 155 -1.26 -13.70 3.78
N THR A 156 -0.87 -12.91 2.78
CA THR A 156 0.51 -12.92 2.28
C THR A 156 1.46 -12.22 3.25
N ALA A 157 1.04 -11.10 3.84
CA ALA A 157 1.85 -10.30 4.77
C ALA A 157 2.10 -10.99 6.11
N LEU A 158 1.10 -11.73 6.58
CA LEU A 158 1.08 -12.41 7.88
C LEU A 158 1.37 -13.91 7.76
N ALA A 159 1.63 -14.41 6.55
CA ALA A 159 2.00 -15.81 6.34
C ALA A 159 3.19 -16.18 7.25
N PRO A 160 3.06 -17.23 8.08
CA PRO A 160 4.13 -17.63 8.97
C PRO A 160 5.35 -18.06 8.15
N ARG A 161 6.52 -17.54 8.52
CA ARG A 161 7.80 -17.88 7.90
C ARG A 161 8.75 -18.45 8.94
N THR A 162 8.99 -19.76 8.86
CA THR A 162 9.99 -20.44 9.69
C THR A 162 11.39 -20.04 9.26
N ARG A 163 12.35 -20.15 10.18
CA ARG A 163 13.76 -19.97 9.84
C ARG A 163 14.19 -21.06 8.87
N SER A 164 14.80 -20.69 7.75
CA SER A 164 15.32 -21.66 6.79
C SER A 164 16.75 -22.08 7.15
N SER A 165 17.11 -23.30 6.77
CA SER A 165 18.47 -23.83 6.85
C SER A 165 19.37 -23.38 5.70
N PHE A 166 18.80 -22.77 4.65
CA PHE A 166 19.50 -22.39 3.42
C PHE A 166 20.25 -23.55 2.75
N GLN A 167 19.80 -24.79 2.90
CA GLN A 167 20.46 -25.97 2.29
C GLN A 167 19.93 -26.34 0.90
N GLY A 168 18.96 -25.57 0.37
CA GLY A 168 18.33 -25.86 -0.91
C GLY A 168 17.42 -27.12 -0.89
N PRO A 169 16.89 -27.56 -2.04
CA PRO A 169 17.02 -26.92 -3.35
C PRO A 169 16.38 -25.53 -3.37
N TYR A 170 16.97 -24.61 -4.15
CA TYR A 170 16.46 -23.24 -4.23
C TYR A 170 15.47 -23.07 -5.38
N ALA A 171 14.34 -22.45 -5.09
CA ALA A 171 13.42 -21.96 -6.11
C ALA A 171 13.80 -20.54 -6.53
N VAL A 172 13.82 -20.25 -7.83
CA VAL A 172 14.12 -18.93 -8.36
C VAL A 172 12.90 -18.36 -9.07
N ARG A 173 12.49 -17.16 -8.66
CA ARG A 173 11.40 -16.40 -9.25
C ARG A 173 11.91 -15.01 -9.65
N THR A 174 11.26 -14.40 -10.62
CA THR A 174 11.55 -13.01 -11.02
C THR A 174 10.30 -12.16 -10.88
N LEU A 175 10.49 -10.92 -10.46
CA LEU A 175 9.43 -9.93 -10.37
C LEU A 175 9.86 -8.68 -11.14
N ASP A 176 8.99 -8.19 -12.01
CA ASP A 176 9.23 -7.01 -12.83
C ASP A 176 8.69 -5.77 -12.11
N LEU A 177 9.54 -4.78 -11.85
CA LEU A 177 9.13 -3.57 -11.15
C LEU A 177 8.62 -2.47 -12.08
N ARG A 178 8.51 -2.75 -13.39
CA ARG A 178 7.83 -1.85 -14.33
C ARG A 178 6.35 -1.65 -13.99
N ASP A 179 5.74 -2.63 -13.35
CA ASP A 179 4.35 -2.55 -12.88
C ASP A 179 4.18 -1.53 -11.73
N VAL A 180 5.27 -1.19 -11.04
CA VAL A 180 5.29 -0.11 -10.03
C VAL A 180 5.46 1.25 -10.70
N ASP A 181 6.45 1.36 -11.58
CA ASP A 181 6.73 2.56 -12.38
C ASP A 181 7.57 2.15 -13.60
N GLY A 182 7.20 2.61 -14.80
CA GLY A 182 7.82 2.16 -16.06
C GLY A 182 9.32 2.49 -16.18
N ALA A 183 9.83 3.45 -15.40
CA ALA A 183 11.24 3.81 -15.34
C ALA A 183 11.93 3.30 -14.05
N PHE A 184 11.26 2.47 -13.25
CA PHE A 184 11.79 2.00 -11.97
C PHE A 184 13.06 1.20 -12.15
N LEU A 185 14.14 1.61 -11.46
CA LEU A 185 15.43 0.93 -11.49
C LEU A 185 15.79 0.43 -10.08
N PRO A 186 15.64 -0.88 -9.77
CA PRO A 186 15.91 -1.41 -8.44
C PRO A 186 17.34 -1.13 -7.97
N GLY A 187 17.45 -0.58 -6.77
CA GLY A 187 18.69 -0.11 -6.16
C GLY A 187 18.98 -0.76 -4.82
N ARG A 188 19.16 0.08 -3.80
CA ARG A 188 19.27 -0.37 -2.41
C ARG A 188 18.00 -1.12 -2.03
N MET A 189 18.16 -2.23 -1.34
CA MET A 189 17.05 -3.04 -0.84
C MET A 189 17.26 -3.36 0.64
N HIS A 190 16.18 -3.58 1.37
CA HIS A 190 16.19 -4.16 2.71
C HIS A 190 14.84 -4.82 3.01
N PHE A 191 14.84 -5.80 3.91
CA PHE A 191 13.59 -6.35 4.44
C PHE A 191 13.02 -5.40 5.49
N ALA A 192 11.74 -5.04 5.37
CA ALA A 192 10.97 -4.37 6.41
C ALA A 192 10.31 -5.41 7.35
N GLN A 193 9.92 -6.56 6.79
CA GLN A 193 9.44 -7.75 7.49
C GLN A 193 9.98 -8.99 6.77
N PRO A 194 9.92 -10.21 7.35
CA PRO A 194 10.53 -11.39 6.74
C PRO A 194 10.13 -11.66 5.28
N ALA A 195 8.92 -11.29 4.88
CA ALA A 195 8.40 -11.42 3.52
C ALA A 195 8.11 -10.07 2.82
N LEU A 196 8.50 -8.93 3.42
CA LEU A 196 8.26 -7.61 2.85
C LEU A 196 9.59 -6.91 2.59
N VAL A 197 9.85 -6.60 1.33
CA VAL A 197 11.07 -5.93 0.87
C VAL A 197 10.78 -4.50 0.48
N CYS A 198 11.56 -3.56 0.99
CA CYS A 198 11.66 -2.22 0.46
C CYS A 198 12.73 -2.19 -0.63
N VAL A 199 12.36 -1.74 -1.81
CA VAL A 199 13.28 -1.53 -2.94
C VAL A 199 13.28 -0.06 -3.28
N HIS A 200 14.44 0.59 -3.23
CA HIS A 200 14.58 1.98 -3.60
C HIS A 200 14.93 2.12 -5.09
N ASP A 201 14.38 3.13 -5.76
CA ASP A 201 14.81 3.48 -7.12
C ASP A 201 16.23 4.09 -7.07
N ARG A 202 17.11 3.63 -7.99
CA ARG A 202 18.51 4.09 -8.05
C ARG A 202 18.67 5.55 -8.44
N LYS A 203 17.77 6.07 -9.25
CA LYS A 203 17.87 7.42 -9.84
C LYS A 203 16.96 8.42 -9.13
N ARG A 204 15.91 7.97 -8.48
CA ARG A 204 14.85 8.80 -7.87
C ARG A 204 14.70 8.48 -6.38
N PRO A 205 15.40 9.20 -5.47
CA PRO A 205 15.42 8.90 -4.04
C PRO A 205 14.03 8.88 -3.36
N ALA A 206 13.09 9.68 -3.88
CA ALA A 206 11.72 9.74 -3.36
C ALA A 206 10.83 8.58 -3.81
N LEU A 207 11.30 7.72 -4.73
CA LEU A 207 10.53 6.59 -5.24
C LEU A 207 11.04 5.29 -4.64
N SER A 208 10.13 4.56 -4.01
CA SER A 208 10.38 3.22 -3.48
C SER A 208 9.22 2.29 -3.83
N ALA A 209 9.52 1.00 -3.88
CA ALA A 209 8.55 -0.07 -4.05
C ALA A 209 8.52 -0.92 -2.79
N GLY A 210 7.32 -1.25 -2.33
CA GLY A 210 7.10 -2.37 -1.43
C GLY A 210 6.90 -3.63 -2.26
N VAL A 211 7.61 -4.70 -1.90
CA VAL A 211 7.46 -6.02 -2.51
C VAL A 211 7.08 -7.02 -1.43
N LEU A 212 5.84 -7.48 -1.48
CA LEU A 212 5.35 -8.54 -0.62
C LEU A 212 5.56 -9.89 -1.30
N LEU A 213 6.40 -10.73 -0.70
CA LEU A 213 6.85 -11.99 -1.25
C LEU A 213 5.89 -13.13 -0.88
N GLY A 214 5.19 -13.65 -1.88
CA GLY A 214 4.33 -14.82 -1.71
C GLY A 214 5.11 -16.06 -1.28
N ALA A 215 4.50 -16.93 -0.48
CA ALA A 215 5.09 -18.20 -0.09
C ALA A 215 5.10 -19.18 -1.26
N ARG A 216 6.28 -19.72 -1.61
CA ARG A 216 6.47 -20.72 -2.66
C ARG A 216 5.87 -20.30 -4.02
N ASN A 217 4.62 -20.71 -4.25
CA ASN A 217 3.87 -20.51 -5.49
C ASN A 217 2.84 -19.37 -5.41
N ALA A 218 2.64 -18.78 -4.23
CA ALA A 218 1.78 -17.61 -4.10
C ALA A 218 2.42 -16.43 -4.85
N PRO A 219 1.60 -15.60 -5.52
CA PRO A 219 2.08 -14.43 -6.23
C PRO A 219 2.74 -13.45 -5.27
N SER A 220 3.84 -12.84 -5.72
CA SER A 220 4.39 -11.67 -5.04
C SER A 220 3.69 -10.42 -5.55
N LEU A 221 3.49 -9.45 -4.67
CA LEU A 221 2.88 -8.17 -5.01
C LEU A 221 3.96 -7.10 -4.97
N ALA A 222 4.10 -6.34 -6.05
CA ALA A 222 4.89 -5.11 -6.08
C ALA A 222 3.94 -3.91 -6.12
N PHE A 223 4.22 -2.90 -5.31
CA PHE A 223 3.41 -1.70 -5.25
C PHE A 223 4.28 -0.49 -4.93
N ARG A 224 3.84 0.68 -5.38
CA ARG A 224 4.48 1.94 -5.00
C ARG A 224 4.18 2.20 -3.53
N SER A 225 5.21 2.50 -2.75
CA SER A 225 5.06 2.70 -1.31
C SER A 225 6.11 3.68 -0.80
N PRO A 226 5.83 4.47 0.25
CA PRO A 226 6.92 5.00 1.06
C PRO A 226 7.79 3.86 1.62
N CYS A 227 8.97 4.20 2.13
CA CYS A 227 9.82 3.19 2.77
C CYS A 227 9.12 2.65 4.04
N LEU A 228 8.83 1.35 4.06
CA LEU A 228 7.97 0.72 5.09
C LEU A 228 8.69 0.41 6.41
N ALA A 229 10.01 0.53 6.45
CA ALA A 229 10.82 0.44 7.65
C ALA A 229 12.17 1.08 7.40
N ASP A 230 12.80 1.53 8.49
CA ASP A 230 14.23 1.80 8.50
C ASP A 230 15.01 0.48 8.41
N LYS A 231 16.24 0.57 7.90
CA LYS A 231 17.12 -0.56 7.61
C LYS A 231 17.18 -1.54 8.79
N VAL A 232 16.71 -2.77 8.58
CA VAL A 232 16.82 -3.84 9.58
C VAL A 232 18.30 -4.22 9.75
N ALA A 233 18.74 -4.36 11.00
CA ALA A 233 20.09 -4.83 11.31
C ALA A 233 20.34 -6.19 10.65
N ALA A 234 21.55 -6.40 10.11
CA ALA A 234 21.89 -7.68 9.51
C ALA A 234 21.80 -8.79 10.57
N ASP A 235 21.09 -9.88 10.26
CA ASP A 235 21.00 -11.04 11.14
C ASP A 235 22.34 -11.81 11.04
N PRO A 236 23.11 -11.91 12.13
CA PRO A 236 24.44 -12.55 12.10
C PRO A 236 24.37 -14.06 11.82
N GLY A 237 23.18 -14.67 11.91
CA GLY A 237 22.97 -16.09 11.64
C GLY A 237 22.59 -16.40 10.18
N LEU A 238 22.75 -15.44 9.25
CA LEU A 238 22.53 -15.64 7.83
C LEU A 238 23.81 -16.18 7.14
N PRO A 239 23.68 -17.05 6.14
CA PRO A 239 24.82 -17.43 5.32
C PRO A 239 25.36 -16.22 4.55
N THR A 240 26.64 -16.26 4.20
CA THR A 240 27.21 -15.29 3.27
C THR A 240 26.50 -15.41 1.92
N VAL A 241 25.95 -14.30 1.43
CA VAL A 241 25.37 -14.22 0.09
C VAL A 241 26.22 -13.28 -0.76
N SER A 242 26.66 -13.75 -1.92
CA SER A 242 27.48 -12.98 -2.84
C SER A 242 26.95 -13.06 -4.27
N LEU A 243 27.12 -11.97 -5.02
CA LEU A 243 26.75 -11.91 -6.42
C LEU A 243 27.91 -12.39 -7.29
N THR A 244 27.60 -13.14 -8.34
CA THR A 244 28.57 -13.63 -9.33
C THR A 244 28.13 -13.22 -10.74
N GLN A 245 28.96 -13.49 -11.75
CA GLN A 245 28.58 -13.24 -13.15
C GLN A 245 27.44 -14.15 -13.65
N ALA A 246 27.25 -15.32 -13.05
CA ALA A 246 26.25 -16.31 -13.49
C ALA A 246 25.00 -16.38 -12.57
N GLY A 247 24.95 -15.56 -11.52
CA GLY A 247 23.85 -15.56 -10.54
C GLY A 247 24.32 -15.13 -9.16
N LEU A 248 24.00 -15.92 -8.14
CA LEU A 248 24.45 -15.68 -6.76
C LEU A 248 24.98 -16.97 -6.09
N CYS A 249 25.76 -16.79 -5.03
CA CYS A 249 26.14 -17.87 -4.13
C CYS A 249 25.46 -17.66 -2.77
N VAL A 250 24.96 -18.74 -2.18
CA VAL A 250 24.46 -18.80 -0.80
C VAL A 250 25.32 -19.80 -0.04
N GLY A 251 26.25 -19.30 0.78
CA GLY A 251 27.36 -20.13 1.26
C GLY A 251 28.13 -20.73 0.08
N ASP A 252 28.25 -22.06 0.06
CA ASP A 252 28.93 -22.80 -1.02
C ASP A 252 28.02 -23.12 -2.21
N ALA A 253 26.70 -22.95 -2.06
CA ALA A 253 25.74 -23.30 -3.09
C ALA A 253 25.65 -22.21 -4.17
N ARG A 254 25.78 -22.61 -5.44
CA ARG A 254 25.60 -21.72 -6.60
C ARG A 254 24.16 -21.77 -7.07
N VAL A 255 23.53 -20.60 -7.18
CA VAL A 255 22.16 -20.45 -7.65
C VAL A 255 22.16 -19.65 -8.96
N PRO A 256 21.90 -20.30 -10.11
CA PRO A 256 21.82 -19.59 -11.39
C PRO A 256 20.60 -18.67 -11.40
N LEU A 257 20.78 -17.45 -11.91
CA LEU A 257 19.71 -16.46 -12.05
C LEU A 257 19.39 -16.25 -13.53
N PRO A 258 18.13 -16.43 -13.99
CA PRO A 258 17.79 -16.29 -15.40
C PRO A 258 17.96 -14.84 -15.87
N TYR A 259 18.55 -14.65 -17.06
CA TYR A 259 18.81 -13.33 -17.67
C TYR A 259 19.70 -12.41 -16.81
N TRP A 260 20.48 -12.98 -15.91
CA TRP A 260 21.41 -12.25 -15.06
C TRP A 260 22.69 -11.89 -15.80
N THR A 261 23.14 -10.66 -15.64
CA THR A 261 24.31 -10.11 -16.33
C THR A 261 25.23 -9.42 -15.33
N ARG A 262 24.76 -8.35 -14.68
CA ARG A 262 25.59 -7.50 -13.84
C ARG A 262 24.93 -7.21 -12.50
N GLY A 263 25.30 -7.96 -11.48
CA GLY A 263 24.79 -7.80 -10.13
C GLY A 263 24.97 -6.41 -9.55
N HIS A 264 23.96 -5.96 -8.79
CA HIS A 264 23.96 -4.67 -8.12
C HIS A 264 23.88 -4.80 -6.60
N ALA A 265 22.79 -5.36 -6.08
CA ALA A 265 22.54 -5.48 -4.66
C ALA A 265 21.91 -6.84 -4.34
N VAL A 266 22.17 -7.33 -3.14
CA VAL A 266 21.60 -8.57 -2.62
C VAL A 266 21.31 -8.44 -1.15
N ILE A 267 20.18 -8.99 -0.72
CA ILE A 267 19.76 -9.06 0.68
C ILE A 267 19.22 -10.45 0.98
N ALA A 268 19.29 -10.86 2.24
CA ALA A 268 18.75 -12.12 2.72
C ALA A 268 17.92 -11.90 3.98
N SER A 269 16.93 -12.75 4.18
CA SER A 269 16.07 -12.82 5.36
C SER A 269 16.13 -14.20 5.95
N ARG A 270 16.06 -14.30 7.28
CA ARG A 270 16.06 -15.58 8.03
C ARG A 270 14.97 -16.55 7.57
N ALA A 271 13.94 -16.04 6.90
CA ALA A 271 12.85 -16.80 6.27
C ALA A 271 13.26 -17.61 5.02
N GLY A 272 14.55 -17.75 4.70
CA GLY A 272 15.00 -18.46 3.52
C GLY A 272 14.84 -17.68 2.22
N LEU A 273 14.63 -16.37 2.30
CA LEU A 273 14.44 -15.50 1.13
C LEU A 273 15.69 -14.70 0.86
N VAL A 274 16.18 -14.77 -0.36
CA VAL A 274 17.27 -13.93 -0.88
C VAL A 274 16.71 -13.13 -2.05
N VAL A 275 16.91 -11.81 -2.02
CA VAL A 275 16.48 -10.91 -3.11
C VAL A 275 17.69 -10.24 -3.71
N ALA A 276 17.81 -10.33 -5.03
CA ALA A 276 18.91 -9.75 -5.80
C ALA A 276 18.39 -8.81 -6.89
N SER A 277 19.18 -7.78 -7.21
CA SER A 277 18.93 -6.86 -8.31
C SER A 277 20.16 -6.72 -9.21
N ALA A 278 19.93 -6.34 -10.47
CA ALA A 278 20.98 -6.12 -11.47
C ALA A 278 21.02 -4.67 -11.93
N LEU A 279 22.20 -4.20 -12.37
CA LEU A 279 22.45 -2.81 -12.76
C LEU A 279 21.71 -2.39 -14.05
N ASP A 280 21.36 -3.34 -14.89
CA ASP A 280 20.80 -3.16 -16.23
C ASP A 280 19.39 -3.75 -16.35
N SER A 281 18.75 -4.07 -15.22
CA SER A 281 17.42 -4.67 -15.18
C SER A 281 16.46 -3.86 -14.30
N GLN A 282 15.18 -3.92 -14.66
CA GLN A 282 14.05 -3.44 -13.84
C GLN A 282 13.44 -4.57 -12.99
N ARG A 283 14.03 -5.76 -13.06
CA ARG A 283 13.59 -6.94 -12.32
C ARG A 283 14.37 -7.10 -11.03
N ILE A 284 13.74 -7.78 -10.09
CA ILE A 284 14.41 -8.42 -8.96
C ILE A 284 14.28 -9.93 -9.10
N TRP A 285 15.28 -10.63 -8.58
CA TRP A 285 15.30 -12.08 -8.49
C TRP A 285 15.05 -12.46 -7.04
N ILE A 286 14.14 -13.40 -6.84
CA ILE A 286 13.74 -13.92 -5.54
C ILE A 286 14.18 -15.38 -5.52
N VAL A 287 15.13 -15.69 -4.64
CA VAL A 287 15.60 -17.04 -4.39
C VAL A 287 15.04 -17.50 -3.04
N GLU A 288 14.31 -18.60 -3.04
CA GLU A 288 13.64 -19.14 -1.85
C GLU A 288 14.22 -20.52 -1.53
N SER A 289 14.66 -20.69 -0.29
CA SER A 289 15.02 -21.97 0.30
C SER A 289 13.82 -22.55 1.05
N PRO A 290 13.62 -23.89 1.07
CA PRO A 290 12.59 -24.53 1.85
C PRO A 290 12.68 -24.25 3.36
#